data_AF-A0A2D7G8V7-F1
#
_entry.id   AF-A0A2D7G8V7-F1
#
_cell.length_a   1.000
_cell.length_b   1.000
_cell.length_c   1.000
_cell.angle_alpha   90.00
_cell.angle_beta   90.00
_cell.angle_gamma   90.00
#
_symmetry.space_group_name_H-M   'P 1'
#
loop_
_entity.id
_entity.type
_entity.pdbx_description
1 polymer ?
#
loop_
_entity_poly.entity_id
_entity_poly.type
_entity_poly.pdbx_seq_one_letter_code
_entity_poly.pdbx_strand_id
1 'polypeptide(L)' 'MKKKWLVYFINSENQRDGQGYIWAQSKEEALELYRRFYNVPDFEECRVVAVFEGVTNETDFFRH' A
#
# COMPACT_ATOMS: atom_id res chain seq x y z
N MET A 1 11.59 11.33 -9.20
CA MET A 1 10.18 11.82 -9.15
C MET A 1 9.41 10.92 -8.20
N LYS A 2 8.60 11.48 -7.28
CA LYS A 2 7.78 10.67 -6.37
C LYS A 2 6.62 10.03 -7.14
N LYS A 3 6.24 8.80 -6.76
CA LYS A 3 5.09 8.06 -7.30
C LYS A 3 4.06 7.85 -6.19
N LYS A 4 2.80 7.63 -6.57
CA LYS A 4 1.74 7.26 -5.64
C LYS A 4 1.73 5.75 -5.45
N TRP A 5 1.67 5.31 -4.20
CA TRP A 5 1.65 3.91 -3.80
C TRP A 5 0.40 3.66 -2.96
N LEU A 6 -0.22 2.50 -3.11
CA LEU A 6 -1.25 2.00 -2.21
C LEU A 6 -0.60 0.95 -1.30
N VAL A 7 -0.69 1.15 0.00
CA VAL A 7 -0.20 0.23 1.02
C VAL A 7 -1.38 -0.25 1.85
N TYR A 8 -1.45 -1.55 2.10
CA TYR A 8 -2.47 -2.18 2.95
C TYR A 8 -1.88 -3.42 3.62
N PHE A 9 -2.43 -3.86 4.74
CA PHE A 9 -2.10 -5.17 5.34
C PHE A 9 -3.20 -6.18 5.04
N ILE A 10 -2.85 -7.46 5.17
CA ILE A 10 -3.80 -8.56 5.13
C ILE A 10 -4.06 -8.97 6.59
N ASN A 11 -5.30 -8.82 7.05
CA ASN A 11 -5.65 -9.16 8.43
C ASN A 11 -5.76 -10.69 8.62
N SER A 12 -6.04 -11.12 9.85
CA SER A 12 -6.20 -12.55 10.20
C SER A 12 -7.33 -13.26 9.44
N GLU A 13 -8.27 -12.50 8.87
CA GLU A 13 -9.37 -13.01 8.06
C GLU A 13 -9.03 -13.04 6.56
N ASN A 14 -7.76 -12.81 6.21
CA ASN A 14 -7.26 -12.74 4.85
C ASN A 14 -7.91 -11.62 4.00
N GLN A 15 -8.37 -10.55 4.65
CA GLN A 15 -8.97 -9.38 4.03
C GLN A 15 -7.99 -8.20 4.02
N ARG A 16 -8.17 -7.28 3.06
CA ARG A 16 -7.42 -6.02 3.03
C ARG A 16 -7.95 -5.09 4.10
N ASP A 17 -7.04 -4.52 4.87
CA ASP A 17 -7.38 -3.54 5.90
C ASP A 17 -6.30 -2.44 5.99
N GLY A 18 -6.67 -1.31 6.60
CA GLY A 18 -5.80 -0.17 6.84
C GLY A 18 -5.23 0.50 5.59
N GLN A 19 -5.95 0.49 4.47
CA GLN A 19 -5.41 1.00 3.20
C GLN A 19 -5.01 2.49 3.27
N GLY A 20 -3.84 2.82 2.73
CA GLY A 20 -3.30 4.18 2.71
C GLY A 20 -2.56 4.49 1.40
N TYR A 21 -2.78 5.70 0.88
CA TYR A 21 -2.02 6.21 -0.27
C TYR A 21 -0.78 6.98 0.18
N ILE A 22 0.39 6.54 -0.26
CA ILE A 22 1.69 7.11 0.12
C ILE A 22 2.42 7.65 -1.11
N TRP A 23 2.96 8.86 -1.01
CA TRP A 23 3.82 9.45 -2.04
C TRP A 23 5.30 9.23 -1.70
N ALA A 24 5.97 8.36 -2.45
CA ALA A 24 7.35 7.95 -2.19
C ALA A 24 8.13 7.72 -3.51
N GLN A 25 9.45 7.78 -3.43
CA GLN A 25 10.33 7.51 -4.57
C GLN A 25 10.40 6.02 -4.91
N SER A 26 10.33 5.15 -3.90
CA SER A 26 10.38 3.69 -4.06
C SER A 26 9.28 2.96 -3.30
N LYS A 27 9.15 1.66 -3.58
CA LYS A 27 8.22 0.76 -2.90
C LYS A 27 8.59 0.61 -1.42
N GLU A 28 9.89 0.54 -1.14
CA GLU A 28 10.47 0.36 0.18
C GLU A 28 10.23 1.60 1.04
N GLU A 29 10.44 2.80 0.49
CA GLU A 29 10.14 4.05 1.17
C GLU A 29 8.63 4.17 1.45
N ALA A 30 7.77 3.76 0.52
CA ALA A 30 6.32 3.76 0.74
C ALA A 30 5.92 2.86 1.91
N LEU A 31 6.52 1.67 2.00
CA LEU A 31 6.29 0.74 3.11
C LEU A 31 6.78 1.30 4.44
N GLU A 32 8.00 1.86 4.47
CA GLU A 32 8.58 2.43 5.68
C GLU A 32 7.73 3.59 6.22
N LEU A 33 7.31 4.50 5.34
CA LEU A 33 6.44 5.63 5.70
C LEU A 33 5.08 5.16 6.22
N TYR A 34 4.49 4.16 5.59
CA TYR A 34 3.23 3.57 6.04
C TYR A 34 3.35 2.98 7.44
N ARG A 35 4.36 2.12 7.66
CA ARG A 35 4.60 1.50 8.97
C ARG A 35 4.81 2.52 10.07
N ARG A 36 5.61 3.57 9.79
CA ARG A 36 5.89 4.64 10.75
C ARG A 36 4.64 5.44 11.10
N PHE A 37 3.76 5.71 10.14
CA PHE A 37 2.55 6.49 10.37
C PHE A 37 1.50 5.71 11.17
N TYR A 38 1.32 4.43 10.86
CA TYR A 38 0.32 3.57 11.50
C TYR A 38 0.87 2.72 12.66
N ASN A 39 2.14 2.91 13.01
CA ASN A 39 2.85 2.14 14.05
C ASN A 39 2.75 0.61 13.84
N VAL A 40 2.88 0.18 12.58
CA VAL A 40 2.77 -1.22 12.19
C VAL A 40 4.12 -1.92 12.41
N PRO A 41 4.17 -3.04 13.17
CA PRO A 41 5.39 -3.79 13.39
C PRO A 41 6.00 -4.35 12.10
N ASP A 42 7.32 -4.58 12.11
CA ASP A 42 8.02 -5.07 10.91
C ASP A 42 7.65 -6.50 10.50
N PHE A 43 7.14 -7.30 11.45
CA PHE A 43 6.69 -8.67 11.20
C PHE A 43 5.30 -8.76 10.57
N GLU A 44 4.53 -7.66 10.57
CA GLU A 44 3.20 -7.65 9.96
C GLU A 44 3.32 -7.60 8.43
N GLU A 45 2.54 -8.47 7.77
CA GLU A 45 2.55 -8.59 6.32
C GLU A 45 1.81 -7.41 5.68
N CYS A 46 2.57 -6.51 5.06
CA CYS A 46 2.05 -5.40 4.28
C CYS A 46 2.28 -5.64 2.78
N ARG A 47 1.32 -5.22 1.97
CA ARG A 47 1.41 -5.21 0.50
C ARG A 47 1.52 -3.79 0.01
N VAL A 48 2.37 -3.57 -0.99
CA VAL A 48 2.61 -2.26 -1.61
C VAL A 48 2.47 -2.40 -3.12
N VAL A 49 1.57 -1.61 -3.70
CA VAL A 49 1.31 -1.58 -5.14
C VAL A 49 1.45 -0.16 -5.69
N ALA A 50 2.07 -0.02 -6.86
CA ALA A 50 2.24 1.26 -7.53
C ALA A 50 0.92 1.71 -8.15
N VAL A 51 0.44 2.91 -7.83
CA VAL A 51 -0.76 3.48 -8.44
C VAL A 51 -0.37 4.17 -9.74
N PHE A 52 -0.82 3.63 -10.86
CA PHE A 52 -0.66 4.28 -12.17
C PHE A 52 -1.70 5.40 -12.30
N GLU A 53 -1.26 6.58 -12.75
CA GLU A 53 -2.18 7.69 -13.04
C GLU A 53 -3.19 7.23 -14.11
N GLY A 54 -4.48 7.23 -13.76
CA GLY A 54 -5.57 6.70 -14.59
C GLY A 54 -6.33 5.52 -13.98
N VAL A 55 -5.78 4.87 -12.95
CA VAL A 55 -6.48 3.80 -12.20
C VAL A 55 -7.11 4.42 -10.96
N THR A 56 -8.28 5.04 -11.12
CA THR A 56 -9.05 5.66 -10.03
C THR A 56 -10.06 4.71 -9.38
N ASN A 57 -10.29 3.53 -9.97
CA ASN A 57 -11.26 2.58 -9.44
C ASN A 57 -10.53 1.46 -8.70
N GLU A 58 -10.90 1.26 -7.43
CA GLU A 58 -10.49 0.13 -6.60
C GLU A 58 -10.73 -1.21 -7.31
N THR A 59 -11.62 -1.27 -8.30
CA THR A 59 -11.98 -2.45 -9.09
C THR A 59 -10.98 -2.86 -10.17
N ASP A 60 -10.15 -1.96 -10.69
CA ASP A 60 -9.30 -2.24 -11.86
C ASP A 60 -7.99 -2.98 -11.51
N PHE A 61 -7.62 -3.02 -10.23
CA PHE A 61 -6.48 -3.81 -9.75
C PHE A 61 -6.74 -5.33 -9.67
N PHE A 62 -7.99 -5.77 -9.86
CA PHE A 62 -8.42 -7.16 -9.62
C PHE A 62 -8.52 -8.03 -10.88
N ARG A 63 -8.11 -7.52 -12.05
CA ARG A 63 -8.04 -8.33 -13.28
C ARG A 63 -6.57 -8.49 -13.68
N HIS A 64 -5.91 -9.54 -13.21
CA HIS A 64 -4.91 -10.36 -13.93
C HIS A 64 -4.40 -11.50 -13.03
#